data_AF-A0A2S3U6G6-F1
#
_entry.id   AF-A0A2S3U6G6-F1
#
_cell.length_a   1.000
_cell.length_b   1.000
_cell.length_c   1.000
_cell.angle_alpha   90.00
_cell.angle_beta   90.00
_cell.angle_gamma   90.00
#
_symmetry.space_group_name_H-M   'P 1'
#
loop_
_entity.id
_entity.type
_entity.pdbx_description
1 polymer ?
#
loop_
_entity_poly.entity_id
_entity_poly.type
_entity_poly.pdbx_seq_one_letter_code
_entity_poly.pdbx_strand_id
1 'polypeptide(L)'
;MTVINGYEQSDREQKLTILNLPSLEAAAKKIIPSGGFGYISGGSEDEWTLKQNTMAFNYVQIVPRALTDMEQPSTQTQAFGIDLKTPIMMAPAAAQGLAHARGEGDGSSWGTHGSEYLFFNVNCGYCRSW
;
A
#
# COMPACT_ATOMS: atom_id res chain seq x y z
N MET A 1 -20.18 -6.64 -3.33
CA MET A 1 -19.09 -7.59 -3.02
C MET A 1 -19.06 -8.63 -4.12
N THR A 2 -17.87 -9.06 -4.53
CA THR A 2 -17.68 -10.05 -5.60
C THR A 2 -17.13 -11.34 -5.01
N VAL A 3 -17.61 -12.51 -5.45
CA VAL A 3 -17.12 -13.81 -4.98
C VAL A 3 -16.39 -14.52 -6.11
N ILE A 4 -15.12 -14.88 -5.89
CA ILE A 4 -14.31 -15.66 -6.83
C ILE A 4 -13.81 -16.91 -6.11
N ASN A 5 -14.10 -18.09 -6.65
CA ASN A 5 -13.69 -19.38 -6.08
C ASN A 5 -14.04 -19.53 -4.58
N GLY A 6 -15.18 -18.95 -4.14
CA GLY A 6 -15.61 -18.97 -2.73
C GLY A 6 -14.92 -17.94 -1.83
N TYR A 7 -14.04 -17.09 -2.36
CA TYR A 7 -13.42 -15.98 -1.63
C TYR A 7 -14.17 -14.66 -1.87
N GLU A 8 -14.52 -13.95 -0.79
CA GLU A 8 -15.23 -12.67 -0.85
C GLU A 8 -14.26 -11.50 -1.06
N GLN A 9 -14.49 -10.72 -2.12
CA GLN A 9 -13.71 -9.54 -2.47
C GLN A 9 -14.54 -8.26 -2.27
N SER A 10 -13.85 -7.20 -1.84
CA SER A 10 -14.45 -5.86 -1.79
C SER A 10 -14.67 -5.29 -3.18
N ASP A 11 -15.76 -4.56 -3.38
CA ASP A 11 -16.10 -3.78 -4.58
C ASP A 11 -16.35 -2.29 -4.23
N ARG A 12 -15.81 -1.85 -3.09
CA ARG A 12 -16.05 -0.50 -2.55
C ARG A 12 -15.24 0.54 -3.31
N GLU A 13 -15.93 1.37 -4.09
CA GLU A 13 -15.37 2.55 -4.73
C GLU A 13 -15.80 3.82 -3.99
N GLN A 14 -15.06 4.21 -2.96
CA GLN A 14 -15.37 5.42 -2.19
C GLN A 14 -14.09 6.07 -1.65
N LYS A 15 -14.14 7.39 -1.44
CA LYS A 15 -13.07 8.09 -0.73
C LYS A 15 -13.07 7.69 0.74
N LEU A 16 -11.88 7.38 1.26
CA LEU A 16 -11.69 7.06 2.67
C LEU A 16 -11.22 8.29 3.44
N THR A 17 -11.77 8.49 4.63
CA THR A 17 -11.20 9.42 5.61
C THR A 17 -10.11 8.68 6.37
N ILE A 18 -8.85 9.05 6.15
CA ILE A 18 -7.68 8.37 6.70
C ILE A 18 -7.18 9.17 7.91
N LEU A 19 -7.17 8.55 9.09
CA LEU A 19 -6.55 9.14 10.29
C LEU A 19 -5.03 8.98 10.26
N ASN A 20 -4.58 7.74 10.07
CA ASN A 20 -3.17 7.38 9.89
C ASN A 20 -3.08 6.03 9.15
N LEU A 21 -1.92 5.72 8.55
CA LEU A 21 -1.74 4.47 7.81
C LEU A 21 -1.93 3.21 8.67
N PRO A 22 -1.40 3.10 9.91
CA PRO A 22 -1.61 1.91 10.74
C PRO A 22 -3.08 1.61 11.05
N SER A 23 -3.92 2.64 11.20
CA SER A 23 -5.36 2.47 11.47
C SER A 23 -6.12 1.80 10.33
N LEU A 24 -5.59 1.83 9.10
CA LEU A 24 -6.19 1.17 7.95
C LEU A 24 -6.18 -0.34 8.08
N GLU A 25 -5.18 -0.93 8.75
CA GLU A 25 -5.11 -2.37 8.97
C GLU A 25 -6.32 -2.88 9.77
N ALA A 26 -6.67 -2.19 10.86
CA ALA A 26 -7.82 -2.52 11.68
C ALA A 26 -9.15 -2.32 10.94
N ALA A 27 -9.23 -1.35 10.04
CA ALA A 27 -10.39 -1.15 9.17
C ALA A 27 -10.50 -2.25 8.10
N ALA A 28 -9.37 -2.63 7.49
CA ALA A 28 -9.28 -3.68 6.48
C ALA A 28 -9.63 -5.06 7.05
N LYS A 29 -9.23 -5.35 8.29
CA LYS A 29 -9.56 -6.60 8.99
C LYS A 29 -11.06 -6.86 9.10
N LYS A 30 -11.90 -5.82 9.07
CA LYS A 30 -13.36 -5.94 9.15
C LYS A 30 -14.02 -6.31 7.82
N ILE A 31 -13.28 -6.23 6.71
CA ILE A 31 -13.82 -6.37 5.35
C ILE A 31 -13.14 -7.47 4.55
N ILE A 32 -11.85 -7.73 4.81
CA ILE A 32 -11.08 -8.77 4.11
C ILE A 32 -11.30 -10.10 4.85
N PRO A 33 -11.63 -11.20 4.15
CA PRO A 33 -11.66 -12.53 4.74
C PRO A 33 -10.37 -12.89 5.48
N SER A 34 -10.48 -13.64 6.58
CA SER A 34 -9.37 -13.91 7.51
C SER A 34 -8.11 -14.47 6.85
N GLY A 35 -8.25 -15.39 5.90
CA GLY A 35 -7.12 -15.98 5.17
C GLY A 35 -6.36 -14.95 4.32
N GLY A 36 -7.07 -14.12 3.56
CA GLY A 36 -6.45 -13.09 2.75
C GLY A 36 -5.90 -11.93 3.58
N PHE A 37 -6.56 -11.58 4.68
CA PHE A 37 -6.03 -10.60 5.62
C PHE A 37 -4.69 -11.06 6.20
N GLY A 38 -4.61 -12.31 6.67
CA GLY A 38 -3.36 -12.87 7.20
C GLY A 38 -2.22 -12.94 6.16
N TYR A 39 -2.55 -13.19 4.89
CA TYR A 39 -1.56 -13.13 3.80
C TYR A 39 -0.99 -11.71 3.59
N ILE A 40 -1.82 -10.69 3.76
CA ILE A 40 -1.42 -9.30 3.53
C ILE A 40 -0.68 -8.71 4.74
N SER A 41 -1.13 -8.98 5.97
CA SER A 41 -0.58 -8.37 7.18
C SER A 41 0.57 -9.16 7.82
N GLY A 42 0.67 -10.46 7.53
CA GLY A 42 1.61 -11.36 8.19
C GLY A 42 3.08 -11.17 7.78
N GLY A 43 3.97 -11.37 8.75
CA GLY A 43 5.42 -11.49 8.55
C GLY A 43 5.91 -12.94 8.55
N SER A 44 7.24 -13.12 8.48
CA SER A 44 7.88 -14.43 8.64
C SER A 44 8.09 -14.78 10.11
N GLU A 45 8.00 -16.08 10.43
CA GLU A 45 8.25 -16.66 11.77
C GLU A 45 7.45 -15.97 12.89
N ASP A 46 8.12 -15.33 13.85
CA ASP A 46 7.53 -14.62 15.00
C ASP A 46 7.29 -13.12 14.72
N GLU A 47 7.47 -12.71 13.46
CA GLU A 47 7.33 -11.36 12.96
C GLU A 47 8.26 -10.35 13.63
N TRP A 48 9.39 -10.80 14.20
CA TRP A 48 10.34 -9.91 14.86
C TRP A 48 10.84 -8.83 13.90
N THR A 49 11.27 -9.20 12.69
CA THR A 49 11.75 -8.25 11.67
C THR A 49 10.67 -7.26 11.24
N LEU A 50 9.41 -7.71 11.14
CA LEU A 50 8.28 -6.84 10.80
C LEU A 50 8.10 -5.75 11.85
N LYS A 51 8.20 -6.10 13.15
CA LYS A 51 8.13 -5.14 14.26
C LYS A 51 9.33 -4.19 14.25
N GLN A 52 10.53 -4.71 13.97
CA GLN A 52 11.75 -3.89 13.91
C GLN A 52 11.74 -2.87 12.78
N ASN A 53 11.17 -3.19 11.61
CA ASN A 53 11.08 -2.25 10.49
C ASN A 53 10.40 -0.93 10.90
N THR A 54 9.36 -0.99 11.73
CA THR A 54 8.68 0.20 12.24
C THR A 54 9.47 0.85 13.38
N MET A 55 10.02 0.05 14.30
CA MET A 55 10.79 0.58 15.44
C MET A 55 12.07 1.31 15.01
N ALA A 56 12.69 0.89 13.90
CA ALA A 56 13.94 1.45 13.39
C ALA A 56 13.83 2.95 13.06
N PHE A 57 12.65 3.45 12.70
CA PHE A 57 12.44 4.88 12.46
C PHE A 57 12.64 5.74 13.71
N ASN A 58 12.59 5.18 14.92
CA ASN A 58 12.86 5.91 16.17
C ASN A 58 14.36 6.14 16.43
N TYR A 59 15.24 5.43 15.72
CA TYR A 59 16.69 5.56 15.92
C TYR A 59 17.26 6.86 15.35
N VAL A 60 16.54 7.52 14.44
CA VAL A 60 16.92 8.80 13.84
C VAL A 60 15.82 9.82 14.10
N GLN A 61 16.20 11.02 14.52
CA GLN A 61 15.25 12.09 14.84
C GLN A 61 15.33 13.22 13.81
N ILE A 62 14.17 13.78 13.47
CA ILE A 62 14.07 14.99 12.65
C ILE A 62 14.31 16.19 13.56
N VAL A 63 15.29 17.03 13.23
CA VAL A 63 15.59 18.27 13.98
C VAL A 63 14.75 19.41 13.43
N PRO A 64 13.87 20.03 14.23
CA PRO A 64 13.15 21.23 13.82
C PRO A 64 14.14 22.38 13.59
N ARG A 65 14.07 23.05 12.43
CA ARG A 65 14.87 24.23 12.13
C ARG A 65 14.04 25.49 12.28
N ALA A 66 14.45 26.38 13.19
CA ALA A 66 13.78 27.66 13.42
C ALA A 66 14.33 28.74 12.49
N LEU A 67 13.50 29.75 12.17
CA LEU A 67 13.86 30.90 11.32
C LEU A 67 14.35 30.53 9.92
N THR A 68 13.84 29.42 9.38
CA THR A 68 14.02 29.11 7.96
C THR A 68 13.03 29.94 7.15
N ASP A 69 13.54 30.74 6.20
CA ASP A 69 12.74 31.46 5.19
C ASP A 69 12.23 30.50 4.12
N MET A 70 11.56 29.43 4.56
CA MET A 70 11.06 28.36 3.70
C MET A 70 9.54 28.34 3.79
N GLU A 71 8.90 28.67 2.67
CA GLU A 71 7.47 28.59 2.47
C GLU A 71 7.17 27.62 1.33
N GLN A 72 6.07 26.85 1.43
CA GLN A 72 5.59 25.93 0.39
C GLN A 72 6.63 24.87 -0.07
N PRO A 73 7.02 23.92 0.80
CA PRO A 73 7.93 22.86 0.39
C PRO A 73 7.36 22.02 -0.76
N SER A 74 8.15 21.82 -1.82
CA SER A 74 7.79 20.97 -2.95
C SER A 74 8.17 19.51 -2.68
N THR A 75 7.27 18.59 -3.03
CA THR A 75 7.52 17.13 -3.02
C THR A 75 7.93 16.60 -4.38
N GLN A 76 8.10 17.45 -5.38
CA GLN A 76 8.48 17.02 -6.73
C GLN A 76 9.93 16.53 -6.74
N THR A 77 10.19 15.43 -7.44
CA THR A 77 11.52 14.83 -7.55
C THR A 77 11.67 14.13 -8.90
N GLN A 78 12.88 13.69 -9.24
CA GLN A 78 13.15 12.90 -10.43
C GLN A 78 13.82 11.58 -10.06
N ALA A 79 13.41 10.48 -10.71
CA ALA A 79 14.06 9.18 -10.58
C ALA A 79 14.27 8.58 -11.98
N PHE A 80 15.49 8.13 -12.28
CA PHE A 80 15.85 7.54 -13.59
C PHE A 80 15.47 8.39 -14.83
N GLY A 81 15.47 9.72 -14.68
CA GLY A 81 15.07 10.66 -15.74
C GLY A 81 13.56 10.86 -15.89
N ILE A 82 12.76 10.34 -14.94
CA ILE A 82 11.31 10.47 -14.92
C ILE A 82 10.87 11.40 -13.79
N ASP A 83 10.03 12.37 -14.12
CA ASP A 83 9.56 13.40 -13.19
C ASP A 83 8.38 12.90 -12.35
N LEU A 84 8.55 12.92 -11.03
CA LEU A 84 7.59 12.46 -10.02
C LEU A 84 7.00 13.64 -9.24
N LYS A 85 5.69 13.61 -8.98
CA LYS A 85 5.03 14.63 -8.12
C LYS A 85 5.33 14.45 -6.63
N THR A 86 5.70 13.24 -6.22
CA THR A 86 5.98 12.85 -4.83
C THR A 86 7.08 11.80 -4.81
N PRO A 87 7.93 11.75 -3.76
CA PRO A 87 8.93 10.70 -3.60
C PRO A 87 8.34 9.37 -3.07
N ILE A 88 7.03 9.30 -2.83
CA ILE A 88 6.34 8.10 -2.34
C ILE A 88 5.78 7.31 -3.52
N MET A 89 6.14 6.04 -3.60
CA MET A 89 5.74 5.14 -4.68
C MET A 89 5.04 3.89 -4.15
N MET A 90 4.26 3.22 -5.01
CA MET A 90 3.67 1.94 -4.70
C MET A 90 4.75 0.85 -4.77
N ALA A 91 4.95 0.13 -3.67
CA ALA A 91 5.77 -1.07 -3.67
C ALA A 91 5.09 -2.17 -4.51
N PRO A 92 5.85 -3.00 -5.25
CA PRO A 92 5.27 -4.11 -5.98
C PRO A 92 4.66 -5.12 -5.00
N ALA A 93 3.36 -5.35 -5.14
CA ALA A 93 2.60 -6.26 -4.29
C ALA A 93 1.76 -7.20 -5.16
N ALA A 94 1.86 -8.51 -4.88
CA ALA A 94 1.09 -9.53 -5.57
C ALA A 94 -0.30 -9.70 -4.95
N ALA A 95 -1.23 -10.27 -5.74
CA ALA A 95 -2.54 -10.71 -5.29
C ALA A 95 -3.40 -9.58 -4.71
N GLN A 96 -3.39 -8.40 -5.35
CA GLN A 96 -4.24 -7.27 -4.95
C GLN A 96 -5.75 -7.62 -5.05
N GLY A 97 -6.07 -8.64 -5.85
CA GLY A 97 -7.39 -9.27 -5.90
C GLY A 97 -7.90 -9.76 -4.54
N LEU A 98 -7.04 -10.06 -3.56
CA LEU A 98 -7.46 -10.45 -2.21
C LEU A 98 -8.11 -9.29 -1.44
N ALA A 99 -7.77 -8.05 -1.79
CA ALA A 99 -8.31 -6.84 -1.13
C ALA A 99 -9.52 -6.26 -1.89
N HIS A 100 -9.47 -6.24 -3.23
CA HIS A 100 -10.51 -5.63 -4.06
C HIS A 100 -10.71 -6.41 -5.36
N ALA A 101 -11.96 -6.49 -5.84
CA ALA A 101 -12.32 -7.25 -7.04
C ALA A 101 -11.62 -6.76 -8.31
N ARG A 102 -11.28 -5.47 -8.37
CA ARG A 102 -10.54 -4.88 -9.52
C ARG A 102 -9.04 -5.16 -9.47
N GLY A 103 -8.50 -5.64 -8.35
CA GLY A 103 -7.10 -6.04 -8.18
C GLY A 103 -6.10 -5.04 -8.74
N GLU A 104 -5.05 -5.52 -9.41
CA GLU A 104 -4.06 -4.67 -10.08
C GLU A 104 -4.63 -3.93 -11.31
N GLY A 105 -5.84 -4.27 -11.76
CA GLY A 105 -6.55 -3.61 -12.85
C GLY A 105 -7.16 -2.26 -12.47
N ASP A 106 -7.18 -1.91 -11.18
CA ASP A 106 -7.64 -0.62 -10.69
C ASP A 106 -6.52 0.46 -10.73
N GLY A 107 -5.76 0.49 -11.82
CA GLY A 107 -4.74 1.51 -12.08
C GLY A 107 -5.29 2.94 -12.17
N SER A 108 -6.63 3.10 -12.22
CA SER A 108 -7.31 4.39 -12.33
C SER A 108 -7.21 5.29 -11.10
N SER A 109 -7.15 4.72 -9.88
CA SER A 109 -7.10 5.54 -8.64
C SER A 109 -5.70 6.10 -8.35
N TRP A 110 -4.66 5.42 -8.83
CA TRP A 110 -3.25 5.77 -8.59
C TRP A 110 -2.74 6.84 -9.56
N GLY A 111 -3.21 6.82 -10.81
CA GLY A 111 -2.90 7.85 -11.80
C GLY A 111 -3.42 9.25 -11.42
N THR A 112 -4.40 9.35 -10.52
CA THR A 112 -4.98 10.63 -10.10
C THR A 112 -4.07 11.42 -9.15
N HIS A 113 -3.14 10.76 -8.44
CA HIS A 113 -2.23 11.40 -7.48
C HIS A 113 -0.78 11.54 -7.97
N GLY A 114 -0.47 11.10 -9.19
CA GLY A 114 0.85 11.25 -9.81
C GLY A 114 1.97 10.44 -9.15
N SER A 115 1.62 9.39 -8.40
CA SER A 115 2.55 8.34 -7.99
C SER A 115 2.75 7.39 -9.17
N GLU A 116 3.98 7.24 -9.64
CA GLU A 116 4.29 6.31 -10.73
C GLU A 116 4.21 4.86 -10.25
N TYR A 117 3.59 4.04 -11.10
CA TYR A 117 3.33 2.63 -10.84
C TYR A 117 4.45 1.80 -11.48
N LEU A 118 5.31 1.19 -10.67
CA LEU A 118 6.26 0.18 -11.17
C LEU A 118 5.60 -1.19 -11.05
N PHE A 119 4.96 -1.64 -12.12
CA PHE A 119 4.25 -2.92 -12.15
C PHE A 119 5.26 -4.07 -12.19
N PHE A 120 5.48 -4.76 -11.07
CA PHE A 120 6.06 -6.11 -11.08
C PHE A 120 4.93 -7.13 -11.02
N ASN A 121 4.66 -7.76 -12.16
CA ASN A 121 3.64 -8.79 -12.28
C ASN A 121 4.14 -10.08 -11.63
N VAL A 122 3.79 -10.30 -10.36
CA VAL A 122 3.78 -11.62 -9.73
C VAL A 122 2.36 -12.18 -9.81
N ASN A 123 1.75 -12.21 -11.01
CA ASN A 123 0.70 -13.21 -11.24
C ASN A 123 1.36 -14.56 -11.11
N CYS A 124 1.24 -15.16 -9.94
CA CYS A 124 1.27 -16.59 -9.83
C CYS A 124 0.09 -17.11 -10.66
N GLY A 125 0.33 -17.40 -11.95
CA GLY A 125 -0.64 -17.99 -12.88
C GLY A 125 -1.11 -19.40 -12.50
N TYR A 126 -0.81 -19.84 -11.28
CA TYR A 126 -1.04 -21.19 -10.75
C TYR A 126 -2.12 -21.27 -9.66
N CYS A 127 -2.82 -20.17 -9.35
CA CYS A 127 -3.97 -20.18 -8.42
C CYS A 127 -5.34 -20.33 -9.12
N ARG A 128 -5.38 -20.83 -10.36
CA ARG A 128 -6.63 -21.16 -11.09
C ARG A 128 -7.00 -22.65 -11.08
N SER A 129 -6.27 -23.49 -10.34
CA SER A 129 -6.49 -24.94 -10.37
C SER A 129 -6.10 -25.64 -9.07
N TRP A 130 -6.73 -25.28 -7.95
CA TRP A 130 -6.95 -26.14 -6.79
C TRP A 130 -8.27 -25.74 -6.15
#